data_AF-A0A8T4T1B1-F1
#
_entry.id   AF-A0A8T4T1B1-F1
#
_cell.length_a   1.000
_cell.length_b   1.000
_cell.length_c   1.000
_cell.angle_alpha   90.00
_cell.angle_beta   90.00
_cell.angle_gamma   90.00
#
_symmetry.space_group_name_H-M   'P 1'
#
loop_
_entity.id
_entity.type
_entity.pdbx_description
1 polymer ?
#
loop_
_entity_poly.entity_id
_entity_poly.type
_entity_poly.pdbx_seq_one_letter_code
_entity_poly.pdbx_strand_id
1 'polypeptide(L)'
;MTPRPWYLKQESALEYCKSPVLATERIVWPTIRDLCSPIEGKNVIDIASGEGHIARKLKVLGATCTGIDISPVMITIARERSEQEGLPVEYLERDAENLEGIRNDTYDIALINFLFCNVSSREKLFAICREAYRVTKPKGHVVVPVQNSFLTTLFQQTKRETPLVGYESCPSNYFASGDKMTCSLKLSNGDTLRITNYYWSLEDHVLSLLDAGFVIDALREPRPSKEVRSESEDFRVAFEIPLYTIIRGRKQ
;
A
#
# COMPACT_ATOMS: atom_id res chain seq x y z
N MET A 1 18.31 21.35 -4.85
CA MET A 1 18.31 19.87 -4.78
C MET A 1 16.99 19.44 -4.15
N THR A 2 16.15 18.69 -4.87
CA THR A 2 14.95 18.08 -4.29
C THR A 2 15.37 17.09 -3.21
N PRO A 3 14.81 17.12 -1.99
CA PRO A 3 15.17 16.17 -0.94
C PRO A 3 14.97 14.73 -1.43
N ARG A 4 15.92 13.84 -1.16
CA ARG A 4 15.71 12.41 -1.43
C ARG A 4 14.52 11.91 -0.60
N PRO A 5 13.61 11.10 -1.18
CA PRO A 5 12.53 10.46 -0.45
C PRO A 5 13.03 9.74 0.81
N TRP A 6 12.19 9.69 1.85
CA TRP A 6 12.54 9.13 3.16
C TRP A 6 12.98 7.67 3.07
N TYR A 7 12.37 6.88 2.17
CA TYR A 7 12.68 5.47 1.95
C TYR A 7 14.05 5.23 1.31
N LEU A 8 14.74 6.27 0.83
CA LEU A 8 16.12 6.19 0.33
C LEU A 8 17.18 6.54 1.37
N LYS A 9 16.77 6.92 2.59
CA LYS A 9 17.68 7.21 3.71
C LYS A 9 17.66 6.05 4.68
N GLN A 10 18.80 5.40 4.89
CA GLN A 10 18.89 4.17 5.68
C GLN A 10 18.31 4.32 7.10
N GLU A 11 18.70 5.36 7.82
CA GLU A 11 18.20 5.63 9.18
C GLU A 11 16.68 5.86 9.20
N SER A 12 16.16 6.71 8.30
CA SER A 12 14.72 6.99 8.24
C SER A 12 13.89 5.77 7.84
N ALA A 13 14.40 4.93 6.93
CA ALA A 13 13.75 3.69 6.52
C ALA A 13 13.72 2.67 7.67
N LEU A 14 14.83 2.51 8.41
CA LEU A 14 14.90 1.61 9.56
C LEU A 14 13.96 2.05 10.68
N GLU A 15 13.93 3.34 11.02
CA GLU A 15 12.99 3.86 12.03
C GLU A 15 11.53 3.75 11.57
N TYR A 16 11.24 4.01 10.29
CA TYR A 16 9.91 3.75 9.74
C TYR A 16 9.49 2.27 9.93
N CYS A 17 10.40 1.34 9.71
CA CYS A 17 10.15 -0.09 9.89
C CYS A 17 10.03 -0.53 11.37
N LYS A 18 10.33 0.36 12.33
CA LYS A 18 10.07 0.18 13.77
C LYS A 18 8.72 0.78 14.18
N SER A 19 8.17 1.69 13.37
CA SER A 19 6.84 2.25 13.62
C SER A 19 5.82 1.13 13.59
N PRO A 20 4.92 1.05 14.59
CA PRO A 20 4.00 -0.05 14.69
C PRO A 20 3.03 -0.01 13.50
N VAL A 21 3.05 -1.04 12.64
CA VAL A 21 2.21 -1.16 11.44
C VAL A 21 0.75 -1.51 11.80
N LEU A 22 0.26 -0.96 12.90
CA LEU A 22 -0.98 -1.35 13.58
C LEU A 22 -2.20 -1.21 12.68
N ALA A 23 -2.26 -0.17 11.86
CA ALA A 23 -3.37 0.01 10.93
C ALA A 23 -3.38 -1.06 9.84
N THR A 24 -2.23 -1.35 9.22
CA THR A 24 -2.14 -2.44 8.23
C THR A 24 -2.47 -3.78 8.88
N GLU A 25 -1.89 -4.07 10.04
CA GLU A 25 -2.08 -5.33 10.77
C GLU A 25 -3.53 -5.58 11.21
N ARG A 26 -4.15 -4.57 11.82
CA ARG A 26 -5.42 -4.72 12.52
C ARG A 26 -6.64 -4.33 11.70
N ILE A 27 -6.47 -3.48 10.69
CA ILE A 27 -7.59 -2.97 9.87
C ILE A 27 -7.51 -3.55 8.45
N VAL A 28 -6.37 -3.41 7.78
CA VAL A 28 -6.28 -3.65 6.32
C VAL A 28 -6.03 -5.12 5.99
N TRP A 29 -5.09 -5.77 6.70
CA TRP A 29 -4.62 -7.13 6.46
C TRP A 29 -5.74 -8.18 6.44
N PRO A 30 -6.71 -8.19 7.37
CA PRO A 30 -7.81 -9.15 7.32
C PRO A 30 -8.56 -9.10 5.98
N THR A 31 -8.79 -7.89 5.45
CA THR A 31 -9.50 -7.71 4.18
C THR A 31 -8.60 -8.07 2.98
N ILE A 32 -7.30 -7.76 3.01
CA ILE A 32 -6.35 -8.21 1.98
C ILE A 32 -6.35 -9.74 1.91
N ARG A 33 -6.19 -10.41 3.04
CA ARG A 33 -6.18 -11.88 3.14
C ARG A 33 -7.44 -12.48 2.53
N ASP A 34 -8.60 -11.93 2.87
CA ASP A 34 -9.88 -12.44 2.37
C ASP A 34 -10.03 -12.21 0.85
N LEU A 35 -9.60 -11.05 0.33
CA LEU A 35 -9.65 -10.75 -1.11
C LEU A 35 -8.66 -11.55 -1.95
N CYS A 36 -7.52 -11.95 -1.35
CA CYS A 36 -6.50 -12.79 -1.97
C CYS A 36 -6.80 -14.30 -1.85
N SER A 37 -7.85 -14.70 -1.13
CA SER A 37 -8.17 -16.11 -0.93
C SER A 37 -8.89 -16.73 -2.14
N PRO A 38 -8.65 -18.01 -2.47
CA PRO A 38 -7.67 -18.93 -1.88
C PRO A 38 -6.24 -18.60 -2.32
N ILE A 39 -5.31 -18.57 -1.35
CA ILE A 39 -3.94 -18.08 -1.52
C ILE A 39 -2.87 -19.17 -1.59
N GLU A 40 -3.17 -20.36 -1.05
CA GLU A 40 -2.24 -21.49 -1.04
C GLU A 40 -1.87 -21.91 -2.48
N GLY A 41 -0.57 -22.05 -2.74
CA GLY A 41 -0.04 -22.42 -4.04
C GLY A 41 -0.13 -21.32 -5.12
N LYS A 42 -0.57 -20.10 -4.78
CA LYS A 42 -0.63 -18.97 -5.73
C LYS A 42 0.71 -18.26 -5.85
N ASN A 43 1.01 -17.77 -7.05
CA ASN A 43 2.11 -16.84 -7.26
C ASN A 43 1.60 -15.41 -7.02
N VAL A 44 2.27 -14.66 -6.15
CA VAL A 44 1.91 -13.28 -5.81
C VAL A 44 3.09 -12.35 -6.04
N ILE A 45 2.83 -11.20 -6.66
CA ILE A 45 3.76 -10.08 -6.70
C ILE A 45 3.28 -8.97 -5.78
N ASP A 46 4.13 -8.53 -4.84
CA ASP A 46 3.88 -7.41 -3.93
C ASP A 46 4.65 -6.18 -4.45
N ILE A 47 3.94 -5.26 -5.12
CA ILE A 47 4.52 -4.10 -5.81
C ILE A 47 4.59 -2.92 -4.83
N ALA A 48 5.81 -2.39 -4.65
CA ALA A 48 6.21 -1.53 -3.53
C ALA A 48 6.08 -2.23 -2.17
N SER A 49 6.72 -3.39 -2.05
CA SER A 49 6.64 -4.27 -0.88
C SER A 49 7.24 -3.68 0.40
N GLY A 50 8.02 -2.60 0.30
CA GLY A 50 8.77 -2.04 1.42
C GLY A 50 9.66 -3.11 2.06
N GLU A 51 9.59 -3.22 3.38
CA GLU A 51 10.30 -4.25 4.15
C GLU A 51 9.76 -5.69 3.94
N GLY A 52 8.76 -5.90 3.07
CA GLY A 52 8.27 -7.24 2.74
C GLY A 52 7.23 -7.79 3.70
N HIS A 53 6.64 -6.93 4.53
CA HIS A 53 5.66 -7.30 5.56
C HIS A 53 4.54 -8.20 5.03
N ILE A 54 3.82 -7.73 3.99
CA ILE A 54 2.67 -8.44 3.45
C ILE A 54 3.10 -9.68 2.68
N ALA A 55 4.17 -9.59 1.88
CA ALA A 55 4.76 -10.73 1.19
C ALA A 55 5.10 -11.90 2.14
N ARG A 56 5.71 -11.62 3.31
CA ARG A 56 5.98 -12.67 4.32
C ARG A 56 4.71 -13.27 4.91
N LYS A 57 3.67 -12.46 5.16
CA LYS A 57 2.38 -12.98 5.66
C LYS A 57 1.67 -13.85 4.63
N LEU A 58 1.72 -13.49 3.35
CA LEU A 58 1.18 -14.31 2.27
C LEU A 58 1.98 -15.61 2.09
N LYS A 59 3.31 -15.55 2.28
CA LYS A 59 4.18 -16.74 2.31
C LYS A 59 3.78 -17.72 3.41
N VAL A 60 3.48 -17.25 4.62
CA VAL A 60 2.96 -18.08 5.72
C VAL A 60 1.66 -18.79 5.34
N LEU A 61 0.83 -18.18 4.50
CA LEU A 61 -0.42 -18.77 4.00
C LEU A 61 -0.22 -19.68 2.78
N GLY A 62 1.03 -19.98 2.39
CA GLY A 62 1.35 -20.93 1.34
C GLY A 62 1.50 -20.34 -0.07
N ALA A 63 1.56 -19.01 -0.24
CA ALA A 63 1.86 -18.40 -1.53
C ALA A 63 3.37 -18.40 -1.85
N THR A 64 3.69 -18.42 -3.14
CA THR A 64 5.02 -18.06 -3.66
C THR A 64 5.03 -16.57 -3.95
N CYS A 65 5.79 -15.80 -3.17
CA CYS A 65 5.79 -14.34 -3.24
C CYS A 65 7.08 -13.80 -3.86
N THR A 66 6.93 -12.77 -4.71
CA THR A 66 8.01 -11.88 -5.15
C THR A 66 7.66 -10.46 -4.67
N GLY A 67 8.51 -9.84 -3.85
CA GLY A 67 8.37 -8.44 -3.46
C GLY A 67 9.23 -7.53 -4.34
N ILE A 68 8.68 -6.39 -4.74
CA ILE A 68 9.37 -5.39 -5.55
C ILE A 68 9.34 -4.06 -4.84
N ASP A 69 10.47 -3.37 -4.76
CA ASP A 69 10.53 -2.01 -4.23
C ASP A 69 11.63 -1.21 -4.94
N ILE A 70 11.43 0.10 -5.09
CA ILE A 70 12.42 1.00 -5.70
C ILE A 70 13.58 1.30 -4.73
N SER A 71 13.38 1.07 -3.43
CA SER A 71 14.40 1.33 -2.41
C SER A 71 15.33 0.13 -2.23
N PRO A 72 16.63 0.25 -2.56
CA PRO A 72 17.61 -0.80 -2.24
C PRO A 72 17.71 -1.06 -0.74
N VAL A 73 17.48 -0.04 0.10
CA VAL A 73 17.46 -0.18 1.56
C VAL A 73 16.31 -1.07 2.01
N MET A 74 15.10 -0.85 1.49
CA MET A 74 13.94 -1.65 1.84
C MET A 74 14.11 -3.11 1.38
N ILE A 75 14.67 -3.32 0.19
CA ILE A 75 14.98 -4.66 -0.32
C ILE A 75 15.97 -5.40 0.58
N THR A 76 17.02 -4.73 1.05
CA THR A 76 17.97 -5.32 2.01
C THR A 76 17.27 -5.72 3.31
N ILE A 77 16.49 -4.81 3.91
CA ILE A 77 15.72 -5.10 5.14
C ILE A 77 14.74 -6.26 4.92
N ALA A 78 14.08 -6.31 3.77
CA ALA A 78 13.11 -7.34 3.46
C ALA A 78 13.73 -8.73 3.37
N ARG A 79 14.91 -8.83 2.73
CA ARG A 79 15.70 -10.07 2.66
C ARG A 79 16.14 -10.52 4.05
N GLU A 80 16.73 -9.62 4.83
CA GLU A 80 17.18 -9.92 6.19
C GLU A 80 16.04 -10.44 7.08
N ARG A 81 14.86 -9.80 7.04
CA ARG A 81 13.69 -10.23 7.81
C ARG A 81 13.15 -11.57 7.34
N SER A 82 13.08 -11.78 6.02
CA SER A 82 12.68 -13.07 5.44
C SER A 82 13.61 -14.21 5.85
N GLU A 83 14.92 -13.97 5.89
CA GLU A 83 15.91 -14.95 6.36
C GLU A 83 15.75 -15.24 7.86
N GLN A 84 15.63 -14.20 8.69
CA GLN A 84 15.44 -14.32 10.14
C GLN A 84 14.17 -15.09 10.51
N GLU A 85 13.08 -14.89 9.76
CA GLU A 85 11.80 -15.56 9.97
C GLU A 85 11.73 -16.95 9.31
N GLY A 86 12.74 -17.36 8.53
CA GLY A 86 12.72 -18.62 7.78
C GLY A 86 11.68 -18.65 6.65
N LEU A 87 11.33 -17.48 6.11
CA LEU A 87 10.31 -17.28 5.07
C LEU A 87 10.97 -16.82 3.76
N PRO A 88 11.47 -17.75 2.91
CA PRO A 88 12.17 -17.38 1.69
C PRO A 88 11.20 -16.75 0.69
N VAL A 89 11.30 -15.43 0.58
CA VAL A 89 10.59 -14.56 -0.38
C VAL A 89 11.65 -13.96 -1.28
N GLU A 90 11.39 -13.92 -2.59
CA GLU A 90 12.26 -13.24 -3.54
C GLU A 90 11.99 -11.74 -3.48
N TYR A 91 13.04 -10.91 -3.41
CA TYR A 91 12.91 -9.46 -3.46
C TYR A 91 13.77 -8.88 -4.56
N LEU A 92 13.20 -8.03 -5.41
CA LEU A 92 13.91 -7.38 -6.52
C LEU A 92 13.79 -5.84 -6.42
N GLU A 93 14.92 -5.15 -6.62
CA GLU A 93 14.93 -3.70 -6.75
C GLU A 93 14.44 -3.30 -8.14
N ARG A 94 13.21 -2.79 -8.25
CA ARG A 94 12.63 -2.32 -9.53
C ARG A 94 11.69 -1.14 -9.28
N ASP A 95 11.52 -0.34 -10.32
CA ASP A 95 10.48 0.68 -10.37
C ASP A 95 9.13 0.01 -10.68
N ALA A 96 8.09 0.35 -9.93
CA ALA A 96 6.74 -0.12 -10.19
C ALA A 96 6.18 0.38 -11.53
N GLU A 97 6.72 1.48 -12.06
CA GLU A 97 6.39 2.01 -13.38
C GLU A 97 6.99 1.17 -14.53
N ASN A 98 7.98 0.33 -14.25
CA ASN A 98 8.64 -0.56 -15.23
C ASN A 98 9.21 -1.80 -14.55
N LEU A 99 8.45 -2.89 -14.56
CA LEU A 99 8.82 -4.18 -13.98
C LEU A 99 9.70 -4.99 -14.95
N GLU A 100 10.79 -4.39 -15.40
CA GLU A 100 11.73 -4.99 -16.35
C GLU A 100 12.32 -6.31 -15.82
N GLY A 101 12.35 -7.32 -16.68
CA GLY A 101 12.80 -8.67 -16.36
C GLY A 101 11.70 -9.57 -15.76
N ILE A 102 10.54 -9.01 -15.41
CA ILE A 102 9.38 -9.79 -15.00
C ILE A 102 8.55 -10.14 -16.23
N ARG A 103 8.28 -11.44 -16.42
CA ARG A 103 7.50 -11.92 -17.57
C ARG A 103 6.03 -11.54 -17.44
N ASN A 104 5.37 -11.40 -18.59
CA ASN A 104 3.92 -11.23 -18.65
C ASN A 104 3.22 -12.45 -18.02
N ASP A 105 1.98 -12.26 -17.56
CA ASP A 105 1.08 -13.35 -17.15
C ASP A 105 1.72 -14.36 -16.17
N THR A 106 2.50 -13.86 -15.20
CA THR A 106 3.30 -14.69 -14.28
C THR A 106 2.63 -14.89 -12.93
N TYR A 107 1.89 -13.90 -12.44
CA TYR A 107 1.33 -13.90 -11.09
C TYR A 107 -0.18 -14.09 -11.10
N ASP A 108 -0.68 -14.90 -10.18
CA ASP A 108 -2.11 -15.07 -9.96
C ASP A 108 -2.72 -13.83 -9.29
N ILE A 109 -1.91 -13.12 -8.46
CA ILE A 109 -2.31 -11.91 -7.76
C ILE A 109 -1.17 -10.87 -7.84
N ALA A 110 -1.51 -9.64 -8.19
CA ALA A 110 -0.67 -8.47 -7.98
C ALA A 110 -1.24 -7.64 -6.81
N LEU A 111 -0.41 -7.34 -5.80
CA LEU A 111 -0.77 -6.49 -4.68
C LEU A 111 -0.06 -5.15 -4.82
N ILE A 112 -0.80 -4.06 -4.66
CA ILE A 112 -0.25 -2.68 -4.68
C ILE A 112 -0.65 -2.00 -3.38
N ASN A 113 0.06 -2.29 -2.30
CA ASN A 113 -0.31 -1.87 -0.96
C ASN A 113 0.25 -0.48 -0.62
N PHE A 114 -0.64 0.52 -0.50
CA PHE A 114 -0.28 1.90 -0.13
C PHE A 114 0.78 2.58 -1.02
N LEU A 115 0.95 2.12 -2.27
CA LEU A 115 1.85 2.77 -3.22
C LEU A 115 1.27 4.08 -3.77
N PHE A 116 -0.03 4.13 -4.08
CA PHE A 116 -0.63 5.25 -4.83
C PHE A 116 -0.37 6.62 -4.20
N CYS A 117 -0.40 6.72 -2.87
CA CYS A 117 -0.11 7.98 -2.18
C CYS A 117 1.35 8.46 -2.32
N ASN A 118 2.27 7.60 -2.76
CA ASN A 118 3.67 7.98 -3.06
C ASN A 118 3.90 8.31 -4.54
N VAL A 119 2.87 8.23 -5.39
CA VAL A 119 2.99 8.46 -6.85
C VAL A 119 2.72 9.91 -7.19
N SER A 120 3.69 10.57 -7.84
CA SER A 120 3.69 12.03 -8.02
C SER A 120 2.93 12.55 -9.24
N SER A 121 2.41 11.68 -10.11
CA SER A 121 1.61 12.11 -11.26
C SER A 121 0.62 11.04 -11.71
N ARG A 122 -0.40 11.47 -12.43
CA ARG A 122 -1.48 10.60 -12.91
C ARG A 122 -0.97 9.60 -13.94
N GLU A 123 -0.05 10.03 -14.79
CA GLU A 123 0.56 9.19 -15.83
C GLU A 123 1.30 8.01 -15.21
N LYS A 124 2.03 8.26 -14.12
CA LYS A 124 2.76 7.24 -13.35
C LYS A 124 1.81 6.25 -12.68
N LEU A 125 0.73 6.75 -12.08
CA LEU A 125 -0.30 5.91 -11.46
C LEU A 125 -0.88 4.91 -12.46
N PHE A 126 -1.19 5.39 -13.66
CA PHE A 126 -1.72 4.56 -14.74
C PHE A 126 -0.65 3.60 -15.29
N ALA A 127 0.61 4.03 -15.40
CA ALA A 127 1.71 3.16 -15.82
C ALA A 127 1.91 1.97 -14.86
N ILE A 128 1.88 2.22 -13.56
CA ILE A 128 1.96 1.17 -12.52
C ILE A 128 0.81 0.17 -12.68
N CYS A 129 -0.41 0.63 -12.92
CA CYS A 129 -1.57 -0.26 -13.11
C CYS A 129 -1.43 -1.10 -14.40
N ARG A 130 -0.88 -0.54 -15.48
CA ARG A 130 -0.58 -1.28 -16.71
C ARG A 130 0.50 -2.34 -16.51
N GLU A 131 1.54 -2.05 -15.75
CA GLU A 131 2.54 -3.06 -15.39
C GLU A 131 1.96 -4.17 -14.52
N ALA A 132 1.14 -3.82 -13.52
CA ALA A 132 0.40 -4.81 -12.73
C ALA A 132 -0.50 -5.69 -13.61
N TYR A 133 -1.20 -5.11 -14.58
CA TYR A 133 -2.00 -5.87 -15.55
C TYR A 133 -1.14 -6.79 -16.42
N ARG A 134 -0.01 -6.30 -16.93
CA ARG A 134 0.91 -7.05 -17.78
C ARG A 134 1.42 -8.32 -17.08
N VAL A 135 1.84 -8.20 -15.82
CA VAL A 135 2.42 -9.32 -15.06
C VAL A 135 1.38 -10.24 -14.43
N THR A 136 0.13 -9.80 -14.29
CA THR A 136 -0.99 -10.62 -13.78
C THR A 136 -1.47 -11.58 -14.86
N LYS A 137 -1.70 -12.85 -14.51
CA LYS A 137 -2.26 -13.90 -15.39
C LYS A 137 -3.67 -13.54 -15.87
N PRO A 138 -4.13 -14.08 -17.02
CA PRO A 138 -5.54 -14.10 -17.36
C PRO A 138 -6.36 -14.69 -16.21
N LYS A 139 -7.49 -14.04 -15.87
CA LYS A 139 -8.32 -14.36 -14.69
C LYS A 139 -7.64 -14.16 -13.32
N GLY A 140 -6.41 -13.66 -13.28
CA GLY A 140 -5.74 -13.23 -12.07
C GLY A 140 -6.30 -11.91 -11.55
N HIS A 141 -5.88 -11.51 -10.35
CA HIS A 141 -6.42 -10.33 -9.66
C HIS A 141 -5.33 -9.30 -9.37
N VAL A 142 -5.74 -8.04 -9.31
CA VAL A 142 -4.99 -6.98 -8.64
C VAL A 142 -5.76 -6.55 -7.39
N VAL A 143 -5.06 -6.38 -6.27
CA VAL A 143 -5.63 -5.89 -5.01
C VAL A 143 -4.91 -4.60 -4.64
N VAL A 144 -5.66 -3.51 -4.43
CA VAL A 144 -5.09 -2.18 -4.22
C VAL A 144 -5.69 -1.53 -2.95
N PRO A 145 -5.06 -1.74 -1.78
CA PRO A 145 -5.34 -0.97 -0.58
C PRO A 145 -4.81 0.45 -0.68
N VAL A 146 -5.70 1.42 -0.45
CA VAL A 146 -5.43 2.86 -0.48
C VAL A 146 -6.02 3.57 0.72
N GLN A 147 -5.56 4.80 0.98
CA GLN A 147 -6.25 5.71 1.90
C GLN A 147 -7.65 6.04 1.36
N ASN A 148 -8.63 6.18 2.25
CA ASN A 148 -9.98 6.57 1.83
C ASN A 148 -9.99 8.03 1.35
N SER A 149 -10.31 8.24 0.07
CA SER A 149 -10.25 9.55 -0.58
C SER A 149 -11.20 10.60 0.02
N PHE A 150 -12.32 10.18 0.63
CA PHE A 150 -13.21 11.12 1.32
C PHE A 150 -12.63 11.58 2.65
N LEU A 151 -12.08 10.63 3.44
CA LEU A 151 -11.50 10.95 4.73
C LEU A 151 -10.30 11.89 4.62
N THR A 152 -9.43 11.66 3.63
CA THR A 152 -8.28 12.54 3.37
C THR A 152 -8.71 14.01 3.17
N THR A 153 -9.92 14.24 2.64
CA THR A 153 -10.50 15.58 2.47
C THR A 153 -11.27 16.06 3.70
N LEU A 154 -11.87 15.14 4.48
CA LEU A 154 -12.64 15.48 5.69
C LEU A 154 -11.74 16.00 6.83
N PHE A 155 -10.49 15.54 6.92
CA PHE A 155 -9.53 16.08 7.90
C PHE A 155 -9.23 17.56 7.68
N GLN A 156 -9.27 18.05 6.44
CA GLN A 156 -9.20 19.47 6.12
C GLN A 156 -10.33 20.26 6.82
N GLN A 157 -11.56 19.74 6.77
CA GLN A 157 -12.74 20.43 7.28
C GLN A 157 -12.88 20.33 8.80
N THR A 158 -12.44 19.21 9.38
CA THR A 158 -12.70 18.90 10.80
C THR A 158 -11.52 19.20 11.72
N LYS A 159 -10.32 19.52 11.19
CA LYS A 159 -9.07 19.66 11.95
C LYS A 159 -8.78 18.49 12.89
N ARG A 160 -9.34 17.31 12.60
CA ARG A 160 -9.09 16.09 13.35
C ARG A 160 -7.78 15.49 12.87
N GLU A 161 -6.90 15.17 13.80
CA GLU A 161 -5.69 14.38 13.55
C GLU A 161 -6.01 12.90 13.84
N THR A 162 -5.43 11.98 13.09
CA THR A 162 -5.34 10.59 13.56
C THR A 162 -4.05 10.45 14.37
N PRO A 163 -4.08 9.87 15.58
CA PRO A 163 -2.85 9.64 16.35
C PRO A 163 -1.76 8.83 15.63
N LEU A 164 -2.11 8.01 14.64
CA LEU A 164 -1.14 7.22 13.84
C LEU A 164 -0.41 8.02 12.74
N VAL A 165 -1.06 8.99 12.08
CA VAL A 165 -0.47 9.79 11.00
C VAL A 165 -1.01 11.22 11.08
N GLY A 166 -0.11 12.19 11.32
CA GLY A 166 -0.45 13.60 11.24
C GLY A 166 -0.57 14.04 9.77
N TYR A 167 -1.59 14.84 9.44
CA TYR A 167 -1.67 15.53 8.15
C TYR A 167 -1.32 16.99 8.37
N GLU A 168 -0.14 17.41 7.93
CA GLU A 168 0.31 18.80 8.01
C GLU A 168 -0.26 19.64 6.85
N SER A 169 -0.55 19.00 5.71
CA SER A 169 -1.36 19.58 4.64
C SER A 169 -2.37 18.57 4.11
N CYS A 170 -3.52 19.07 3.71
CA CYS A 170 -4.64 18.33 3.12
C CYS A 170 -4.84 18.76 1.67
N PRO A 171 -5.50 17.96 0.82
CA PRO A 171 -5.90 18.40 -0.52
C PRO A 171 -6.84 19.60 -0.43
N SER A 172 -6.86 20.42 -1.47
CA SER A 172 -7.64 21.66 -1.51
C SER A 172 -9.14 21.42 -1.43
N ASN A 173 -9.61 20.32 -2.02
CA ASN A 173 -10.96 19.76 -1.93
C ASN A 173 -10.96 18.32 -2.49
N TYR A 174 -12.09 17.63 -2.47
CA TYR A 174 -12.22 16.26 -2.98
C TYR A 174 -11.88 16.09 -4.48
N PHE A 175 -12.12 17.11 -5.28
CA PHE A 175 -11.85 17.06 -6.73
C PHE A 175 -10.40 17.43 -7.08
N ALA A 176 -9.59 17.84 -6.10
CA ALA A 176 -8.19 18.24 -6.30
C ALA A 176 -7.24 17.02 -6.39
N SER A 177 -7.62 16.01 -7.17
CA SER A 177 -6.81 14.81 -7.38
C SER A 177 -5.42 15.16 -7.93
N GLY A 178 -4.37 14.57 -7.36
CA GLY A 178 -2.98 14.90 -7.61
C GLY A 178 -2.38 15.93 -6.65
N ASP A 179 -3.18 16.54 -5.77
CA ASP A 179 -2.67 17.51 -4.79
C ASP A 179 -1.59 16.90 -3.90
N LYS A 180 -0.50 17.64 -3.72
CA LYS A 180 0.60 17.25 -2.87
C LYS A 180 0.24 17.46 -1.39
N MET A 181 0.43 16.42 -0.59
CA MET A 181 0.21 16.40 0.85
C MET A 181 1.53 16.24 1.60
N THR A 182 1.58 16.81 2.80
CA THR A 182 2.65 16.55 3.78
C THR A 182 2.04 15.83 4.96
N CYS A 183 2.51 14.61 5.20
CA CYS A 183 2.15 13.81 6.36
C CYS A 183 3.32 13.79 7.34
N SER A 184 3.04 13.73 8.62
CA SER A 184 4.03 13.56 9.68
C SER A 184 3.81 12.24 10.40
N LEU A 185 4.88 11.46 10.52
CA LEU A 185 4.91 10.22 11.27
C LEU A 185 5.81 10.44 12.49
N LYS A 186 5.27 10.21 13.69
CA LYS A 186 6.08 10.18 14.91
C LYS A 186 6.83 8.85 14.97
N LEU A 187 8.15 8.92 15.00
CA LEU A 187 9.04 7.77 15.07
C LEU A 187 9.22 7.32 16.53
N SER A 188 9.64 6.07 16.70
CA SER A 188 9.91 5.46 18.03
C SER A 188 10.96 6.20 18.85
N ASN A 189 11.91 6.85 18.18
CA ASN A 189 12.98 7.62 18.80
C ASN A 189 12.54 9.05 19.23
N GLY A 190 11.28 9.42 19.00
CA GLY A 190 10.73 10.75 19.29
C GLY A 190 10.85 11.76 18.14
N ASP A 191 11.57 11.44 17.08
CA ASP A 191 11.67 12.29 15.89
C ASP A 191 10.37 12.29 15.09
N THR A 192 10.19 13.31 14.25
CA THR A 192 9.08 13.39 13.31
C THR A 192 9.58 13.26 11.88
N LEU A 193 9.17 12.20 11.20
CA LEU A 193 9.43 12.00 9.78
C LEU A 193 8.34 12.70 8.96
N ARG A 194 8.74 13.66 8.12
CA ARG A 194 7.84 14.28 7.15
C ARG A 194 7.87 13.52 5.83
N ILE A 195 6.70 13.07 5.42
CA ILE A 195 6.46 12.26 4.22
C ILE A 195 5.69 13.12 3.23
N THR A 196 6.18 13.19 2.00
CA THR A 196 5.39 13.74 0.88
C THR A 196 4.48 12.63 0.36
N ASN A 197 3.18 12.87 0.44
CA ASN A 197 2.17 12.05 -0.21
C ASN A 197 1.46 12.86 -1.32
N TYR A 198 0.66 12.18 -2.11
CA TYR A 198 -0.22 12.74 -3.11
C TYR A 198 -1.64 12.24 -2.86
N TYR A 199 -2.59 13.16 -2.92
CA TYR A 199 -4.00 12.83 -2.84
C TYR A 199 -4.45 12.28 -4.19
N TRP A 200 -5.15 11.14 -4.17
CA TRP A 200 -5.81 10.60 -5.34
C TRP A 200 -7.29 10.35 -5.02
N SER A 201 -8.15 10.82 -5.91
CA SER A 201 -9.60 10.63 -5.80
C SER A 201 -9.97 9.16 -6.00
N LEU A 202 -11.17 8.77 -5.54
CA LEU A 202 -11.70 7.44 -5.81
C LEU A 202 -11.84 7.20 -7.33
N GLU A 203 -12.17 8.26 -8.08
CA GLU A 203 -12.22 8.23 -9.54
C GLU A 203 -10.87 7.82 -10.14
N ASP A 204 -9.75 8.43 -9.73
CA ASP A 204 -8.43 8.07 -10.26
C ASP A 204 -7.96 6.67 -9.82
N HIS A 205 -8.31 6.25 -8.61
CA HIS A 205 -8.07 4.87 -8.19
C HIS A 205 -8.78 3.86 -9.09
N VAL A 206 -10.03 4.14 -9.46
CA VAL A 206 -10.87 3.27 -10.29
C VAL A 206 -10.43 3.34 -11.76
N LEU A 207 -10.29 4.54 -12.32
CA LEU A 207 -9.95 4.74 -13.72
C LEU A 207 -8.57 4.20 -14.08
N SER A 208 -7.59 4.29 -13.19
CA SER A 208 -6.25 3.72 -13.45
C SER A 208 -6.27 2.19 -13.60
N LEU A 209 -7.13 1.49 -12.85
CA LEU A 209 -7.34 0.04 -13.00
C LEU A 209 -8.14 -0.30 -14.26
N LEU A 210 -9.18 0.48 -14.57
CA LEU A 210 -10.00 0.27 -15.77
C LEU A 210 -9.19 0.53 -17.05
N ASP A 211 -8.36 1.59 -17.09
CA ASP A 211 -7.46 1.89 -18.21
C ASP A 211 -6.49 0.75 -18.48
N ALA A 212 -5.95 0.14 -17.42
CA ALA A 212 -5.07 -1.01 -17.54
C ALA A 212 -5.78 -2.27 -18.09
N GLY A 213 -7.12 -2.29 -18.09
CA GLY A 213 -7.93 -3.40 -18.62
C GLY A 213 -8.49 -4.35 -17.55
N PHE A 214 -8.36 -4.01 -16.26
CA PHE A 214 -9.01 -4.78 -15.20
C PHE A 214 -10.52 -4.53 -15.18
N VAL A 215 -11.29 -5.56 -14.82
CA VAL A 215 -12.69 -5.41 -14.40
C VAL A 215 -12.73 -5.34 -12.89
N ILE A 216 -13.27 -4.26 -12.34
CA ILE A 216 -13.46 -4.15 -10.89
C ILE A 216 -14.56 -5.12 -10.45
N ASP A 217 -14.22 -6.03 -9.55
CA ASP A 217 -15.13 -7.07 -9.06
C ASP A 217 -15.35 -7.00 -7.54
N ALA A 218 -14.57 -6.20 -6.82
CA ALA A 218 -14.83 -5.89 -5.42
C ALA A 218 -14.33 -4.49 -5.03
N LEU A 219 -15.06 -3.85 -4.12
CA LEU A 219 -14.61 -2.70 -3.35
C LEU A 219 -14.96 -2.96 -1.89
N ARG A 220 -13.97 -2.81 -1.00
CA ARG A 220 -14.13 -3.06 0.44
C ARG A 220 -13.62 -1.86 1.23
N GLU A 221 -14.30 -1.56 2.31
CA GLU A 221 -13.92 -0.53 3.28
C GLU A 221 -13.62 -1.25 4.61
N PRO A 222 -12.35 -1.57 4.89
CA PRO A 222 -12.00 -2.38 6.05
C PRO A 222 -12.39 -1.69 7.35
N ARG A 223 -12.91 -2.50 8.30
CA ARG A 223 -13.27 -2.06 9.65
C ARG A 223 -12.47 -2.88 10.66
N PRO A 224 -11.96 -2.27 11.75
CA PRO A 224 -11.33 -3.02 12.82
C PRO A 224 -12.33 -4.00 13.44
N SER A 225 -11.83 -5.12 13.96
CA SER A 225 -12.66 -6.06 14.71
C SER A 225 -13.16 -5.42 16.01
N LYS A 226 -14.20 -6.01 16.62
CA LYS A 226 -14.76 -5.49 17.88
C LYS A 226 -13.73 -5.53 19.02
N GLU A 227 -12.83 -6.50 19.00
CA GLU A 227 -11.76 -6.67 19.98
C GLU A 227 -10.70 -5.56 19.87
N VAL A 228 -10.33 -5.21 18.63
CA VAL A 228 -9.36 -4.14 18.35
C VAL A 228 -9.91 -2.75 18.68
N ARG A 229 -11.23 -2.55 18.60
CA ARG A 229 -11.89 -1.25 18.86
C ARG A 229 -11.53 -0.64 20.21
N SER A 230 -11.33 -1.45 21.24
CA SER A 230 -11.01 -0.97 22.60
C SER A 230 -9.53 -0.67 22.83
N GLU A 231 -8.64 -0.99 21.87
CA GLU A 231 -7.19 -0.87 22.05
C GLU A 231 -6.68 0.58 21.95
N SER A 232 -7.34 1.45 21.18
CA SER A 232 -6.98 2.86 21.08
C SER A 232 -8.11 3.74 20.54
N GLU A 233 -8.00 5.07 20.75
CA GLU A 233 -8.94 6.04 20.18
C GLU A 233 -8.90 6.06 18.63
N ASP A 234 -7.73 5.77 18.01
CA ASP A 234 -7.63 5.59 16.54
C ASP A 234 -8.58 4.51 16.03
N PHE A 235 -8.61 3.37 16.73
CA PHE A 235 -9.44 2.23 16.33
C PHE A 235 -10.93 2.50 16.55
N ARG A 236 -11.28 3.41 17.47
CA ARG A 236 -12.67 3.87 17.64
C ARG A 236 -13.12 4.71 16.45
N VAL A 237 -12.31 5.65 15.98
CA VAL A 237 -12.61 6.45 14.78
C VAL A 237 -12.74 5.56 13.56
N ALA A 238 -11.81 4.60 13.39
CA ALA A 238 -11.84 3.62 12.29
C ALA A 238 -13.08 2.69 12.30
N PHE A 239 -13.80 2.62 13.42
CA PHE A 239 -15.05 1.86 13.53
C PHE A 239 -16.26 2.64 13.00
N GLU A 240 -16.20 3.97 13.05
CA GLU A 240 -17.28 4.86 12.62
C GLU A 240 -17.08 5.38 11.18
N ILE A 241 -15.84 5.58 10.77
CA ILE A 241 -15.46 6.12 9.45
C ILE A 241 -14.39 5.22 8.83
N PRO A 242 -14.55 4.78 7.56
CA PRO A 242 -13.57 3.93 6.92
C PRO A 242 -12.28 4.71 6.61
N LEU A 243 -11.17 4.31 7.24
CA LEU A 243 -9.87 4.93 7.01
C LEU A 243 -9.25 4.56 5.65
N TYR A 244 -9.65 3.40 5.12
CA TYR A 244 -9.05 2.79 3.96
C TYR A 244 -10.12 2.27 3.00
N THR A 245 -9.74 2.18 1.73
CA THR A 245 -10.51 1.53 0.68
C THR A 245 -9.61 0.49 0.02
N ILE A 246 -10.14 -0.70 -0.26
CA ILE A 246 -9.43 -1.74 -1.00
C ILE A 246 -10.24 -2.07 -2.24
N ILE A 247 -9.64 -1.88 -3.40
CA ILE A 247 -10.25 -2.20 -4.70
C ILE A 247 -9.62 -3.49 -5.22
N ARG A 248 -10.44 -4.41 -5.72
CA ARG A 248 -9.97 -5.58 -6.46
C ARG A 248 -10.42 -5.50 -7.91
N GLY A 249 -9.45 -5.68 -8.80
CA GLY A 249 -9.67 -5.85 -10.23
C GLY A 249 -9.35 -7.28 -10.66
N ARG A 250 -10.06 -7.80 -11.65
CA ARG A 250 -9.78 -9.08 -12.29
C ARG A 250 -9.38 -8.86 -13.74
N LYS A 251 -8.29 -9.48 -14.16
CA LYS A 251 -7.87 -9.49 -15.58
C LYS A 251 -8.80 -10.41 -16.38
N GLN A 252 -9.29 -9.92 -17.52
CA GLN A 252 -10.17 -10.71 -18.40
C GLN A 252 -9.45 -11.90 -19.02
#